data_AF-A0A9P9FWP0-F1
#
_entry.id   AF-A0A9P9FWP0-F1
#
_cell.length_a   1.000
_cell.length_b   1.000
_cell.length_c   1.000
_cell.angle_alpha   90.00
_cell.angle_beta   90.00
_cell.angle_gamma   90.00
#
_symmetry.space_group_name_H-M   'P 1'
#
loop_
_entity.id
_entity.type
_entity.pdbx_description
1 polymer ?
#
loop_
_entity_poly.entity_id
_entity_poly.type
_entity_poly.pdbx_seq_one_letter_code
_entity_poly.pdbx_strand_id
1 'polypeptide(L)'
;MVSVPVSNVLDTIGNTPCVRLNNVVPKACAQVYLKLEYFSPTGSYKDRLAKSIIEEAEKRGSLKPGMTVAEASGGSTGSSLALVCAAKGYKCIVVSSNAFAIEKLRTMSALGTQVDIIHSHSGKIHADLIPSMIQRVAEHAEDSQIYWTNQFENKDAFVGYQVLGLELIQQFPYGVDAFCAAVGTAGMAMGVAQALKNTFSNCHIAVLEPVSSSPISTGQAGEHHIEGIGIGSVPPLLNRNLYDQVLAIEEEEARAMCRRLAKEEGLLIFDAICHVSIGSNGGNLAVLNQHAVREFNWSIACGTSPCQDPRRHLVCRHLELVALSKALYGFMFGVALAERFPSTFTDRYKAAARDL
;
A
#
# COMPACT_ATOMS: atom_id res chain seq x y z
N MET A 1 -2.74 -20.26 12.08
CA MET A 1 -2.03 -21.21 11.20
C MET A 1 -0.55 -20.89 11.28
N VAL A 2 0.34 -21.88 11.19
CA VAL A 2 1.78 -21.66 11.06
C VAL A 2 2.08 -21.53 9.56
N SER A 3 2.97 -20.61 9.17
CA SER A 3 3.45 -20.53 7.79
C SER A 3 4.28 -21.77 7.46
N VAL A 4 4.03 -22.39 6.30
CA VAL A 4 4.88 -23.47 5.79
C VAL A 4 6.21 -22.90 5.28
N PRO A 5 7.31 -23.67 5.34
CA PRO A 5 8.55 -23.29 4.67
C PRO A 5 8.32 -23.10 3.16
N VAL A 6 8.98 -22.10 2.57
CA VAL A 6 8.91 -21.77 1.14
C VAL A 6 10.28 -21.90 0.49
N SER A 7 10.33 -21.95 -0.85
CA SER A 7 11.58 -22.19 -1.60
C SER A 7 12.24 -20.91 -2.11
N ASN A 8 11.50 -19.82 -2.26
CA ASN A 8 12.02 -18.52 -2.69
C ASN A 8 11.43 -17.38 -1.82
N VAL A 9 12.16 -16.28 -1.65
CA VAL A 9 11.63 -15.06 -0.99
C VAL A 9 10.41 -14.49 -1.72
N LEU A 10 10.28 -14.72 -3.03
CA LEU A 10 9.09 -14.29 -3.78
C LEU A 10 7.83 -15.06 -3.42
N ASP A 11 7.93 -16.17 -2.68
CA ASP A 11 6.80 -16.94 -2.16
C ASP A 11 6.22 -16.34 -0.86
N THR A 12 6.96 -15.44 -0.19
CA THR A 12 6.45 -14.67 0.97
C THR A 12 5.75 -13.37 0.58
N ILE A 13 5.69 -13.06 -0.73
CA ILE A 13 4.94 -11.91 -1.26
C ILE A 13 3.45 -12.25 -1.26
N GLY A 14 2.69 -11.61 -0.37
CA GLY A 14 1.24 -11.77 -0.24
C GLY A 14 0.82 -12.57 1.00
N ASN A 15 -0.39 -13.12 0.98
CA ASN A 15 -1.04 -13.79 2.11
C ASN A 15 -1.05 -12.96 3.41
N THR A 16 -1.06 -11.63 3.28
CA THR A 16 -0.83 -10.69 4.40
C THR A 16 -2.04 -10.64 5.34
N PRO A 17 -1.85 -10.43 6.66
CA PRO A 17 -2.94 -10.47 7.62
C PRO A 17 -3.86 -9.23 7.52
N CYS A 18 -5.14 -9.43 7.85
CA CYS A 18 -6.06 -8.34 8.20
C CYS A 18 -6.18 -8.25 9.72
N VAL A 19 -5.85 -7.10 10.30
CA VAL A 19 -5.94 -6.87 11.75
C VAL A 19 -7.05 -5.89 12.07
N ARG A 20 -7.96 -6.31 12.97
CA ARG A 20 -9.08 -5.50 13.42
C ARG A 20 -8.60 -4.37 14.35
N LEU A 21 -9.09 -3.15 14.14
CA LEU A 21 -8.97 -2.01 15.05
C LEU A 21 -10.16 -1.98 16.05
N ASN A 22 -9.90 -1.54 17.27
CA ASN A 22 -10.80 -1.77 18.41
C ASN A 22 -10.98 -0.56 19.32
N ASN A 23 -10.01 0.35 19.32
CA ASN A 23 -9.87 1.47 20.26
C ASN A 23 -10.04 2.82 19.57
N VAL A 24 -9.51 3.00 18.34
CA VAL A 24 -9.75 4.23 17.57
C VAL A 24 -11.22 4.38 17.18
N VAL A 25 -11.93 3.24 17.12
CA VAL A 25 -13.28 3.03 16.59
C VAL A 25 -14.38 3.28 17.64
N PRO A 26 -15.32 4.22 17.44
CA PRO A 26 -16.55 4.29 18.21
C PRO A 26 -17.41 3.04 18.02
N LYS A 27 -17.90 2.48 19.12
CA LYS A 27 -18.60 1.18 19.18
C LYS A 27 -19.91 1.09 18.38
N ALA A 28 -20.40 2.20 17.83
CA ALA A 28 -21.60 2.28 16.98
C ALA A 28 -21.27 2.29 15.47
N CYS A 29 -19.99 2.35 15.08
CA CYS A 29 -19.55 2.28 13.70
C CYS A 29 -19.48 0.83 13.19
N ALA A 30 -19.22 0.69 11.89
CA ALA A 30 -18.79 -0.57 11.28
C ALA A 30 -17.57 -1.17 12.01
N GLN A 31 -17.38 -2.49 11.94
CA GLN A 31 -16.10 -3.11 12.35
C GLN A 31 -14.98 -2.67 11.41
N VAL A 32 -13.72 -2.81 11.83
CA VAL A 32 -12.61 -2.02 11.28
C VAL A 32 -11.38 -2.90 11.12
N TYR A 33 -10.82 -3.16 9.93
CA TYR A 33 -9.57 -3.95 9.78
C TYR A 33 -8.65 -3.36 8.71
N LEU A 34 -7.35 -3.37 8.96
CA LEU A 34 -6.33 -2.97 7.99
C LEU A 34 -5.65 -4.20 7.38
N LYS A 35 -5.48 -4.21 6.06
CA LYS A 35 -4.67 -5.20 5.31
C LYS A 35 -3.19 -4.83 5.44
N LEU A 36 -2.43 -5.61 6.21
CA LEU A 36 -1.08 -5.25 6.64
C LEU A 36 -0.03 -5.63 5.60
N GLU A 37 -0.02 -4.91 4.48
CA GLU A 37 0.87 -5.18 3.34
C GLU A 37 2.37 -5.05 3.64
N TYR A 38 2.75 -4.45 4.77
CA TYR A 38 4.13 -4.41 5.26
C TYR A 38 4.65 -5.76 5.78
N PHE A 39 3.82 -6.81 5.80
CA PHE A 39 4.27 -8.20 5.95
C PHE A 39 4.93 -8.77 4.68
N SER A 40 4.82 -8.09 3.54
CA SER A 40 5.57 -8.42 2.31
C SER A 40 7.08 -8.14 2.53
N PRO A 41 7.99 -8.88 1.89
CA PRO A 41 9.43 -8.88 2.22
C PRO A 41 10.18 -7.53 2.11
N THR A 42 9.74 -6.53 1.34
CA THR A 42 10.33 -5.16 1.38
C THR A 42 9.58 -4.19 2.30
N GLY A 43 8.56 -4.66 3.01
CA GLY A 43 7.66 -3.83 3.82
C GLY A 43 6.62 -3.07 2.98
N SER A 44 6.30 -3.52 1.75
CA SER A 44 5.39 -2.78 0.86
C SER A 44 4.54 -3.64 -0.07
N TYR A 45 3.29 -3.21 -0.29
CA TYR A 45 2.38 -3.78 -1.30
C TYR A 45 2.96 -3.78 -2.73
N LYS A 46 3.96 -2.93 -3.00
CA LYS A 46 4.66 -2.85 -4.29
C LYS A 46 5.39 -4.15 -4.67
N ASP A 47 5.67 -5.03 -3.71
CA ASP A 47 6.20 -6.38 -3.96
C ASP A 47 5.31 -7.19 -4.91
N ARG A 48 3.98 -7.03 -4.79
CA ARG A 48 3.01 -7.68 -5.69
C ARG A 48 3.10 -7.18 -7.13
N LEU A 49 3.26 -5.87 -7.31
CA LEU A 49 3.41 -5.22 -8.63
C LEU A 49 4.74 -5.59 -9.27
N ALA A 50 5.84 -5.59 -8.49
CA ALA A 50 7.14 -5.98 -8.99
C ALA A 50 7.15 -7.45 -9.41
N LYS A 51 6.57 -8.35 -8.59
CA LYS A 51 6.44 -9.77 -8.92
C LYS A 51 5.59 -9.97 -10.18
N SER A 52 4.40 -9.36 -10.26
CA SER A 52 3.50 -9.60 -11.39
C SER A 52 3.99 -9.00 -12.70
N ILE A 53 4.57 -7.78 -12.72
CA ILE A 53 5.16 -7.21 -13.94
C ILE A 53 6.25 -8.13 -14.50
N ILE A 54 7.14 -8.64 -13.64
CA ILE A 54 8.23 -9.52 -14.08
C ILE A 54 7.71 -10.89 -14.53
N GLU A 55 6.78 -11.51 -13.79
CA GLU A 55 6.25 -12.82 -14.15
C GLU A 55 5.34 -12.79 -15.39
N GLU A 56 4.58 -11.73 -15.63
CA GLU A 56 3.84 -11.57 -16.89
C GLU A 56 4.77 -11.23 -18.07
N ALA A 57 5.86 -10.49 -17.85
CA ALA A 57 6.89 -10.22 -18.86
C ALA A 57 7.67 -11.49 -19.27
N GLU A 58 7.96 -12.37 -18.32
CA GLU A 58 8.49 -13.73 -18.56
C GLU A 58 7.50 -14.56 -19.39
N LYS A 59 6.23 -14.65 -18.96
CA LYS A 59 5.20 -15.48 -19.61
C LYS A 59 4.96 -15.12 -21.08
N ARG A 60 4.96 -13.82 -21.42
CA ARG A 60 4.84 -13.35 -22.82
C ARG A 60 6.17 -13.30 -23.57
N GLY A 61 7.29 -13.60 -22.91
CA GLY A 61 8.63 -13.54 -23.49
C GLY A 61 9.12 -12.14 -23.87
N SER A 62 8.56 -11.07 -23.29
CA SER A 62 9.09 -9.70 -23.44
C SER A 62 10.29 -9.43 -22.55
N LEU A 63 10.42 -10.20 -21.46
CA LEU A 63 11.61 -10.28 -20.61
C LEU A 63 12.19 -11.71 -20.74
N LYS A 64 13.51 -11.80 -20.94
CA LYS A 64 14.23 -13.07 -21.19
C LYS A 64 15.50 -13.14 -20.33
N PRO A 65 15.97 -14.33 -19.93
CA PRO A 65 17.20 -14.47 -19.16
C PRO A 65 18.38 -13.73 -19.79
N GLY A 66 19.13 -12.99 -18.98
CA GLY A 66 20.25 -12.14 -19.41
C GLY A 66 19.90 -10.68 -19.73
N MET A 67 18.62 -10.35 -19.95
CA MET A 67 18.16 -8.96 -20.07
C MET A 67 18.27 -8.20 -18.74
N THR A 68 18.19 -6.88 -18.82
CA THR A 68 18.17 -5.96 -17.67
C THR A 68 16.76 -5.39 -17.49
N VAL A 69 16.30 -5.29 -16.25
CA VAL A 69 15.04 -4.62 -15.88
C VAL A 69 15.33 -3.16 -15.55
N ALA A 70 14.51 -2.22 -16.04
CA ALA A 70 14.66 -0.80 -15.74
C ALA A 70 13.35 -0.16 -15.23
N GLU A 71 13.46 0.81 -14.31
CA GLU A 71 12.33 1.63 -13.86
C GLU A 71 12.76 3.03 -13.36
N ALA A 72 11.88 4.02 -13.47
CA ALA A 72 11.98 5.30 -12.76
C ALA A 72 11.27 5.19 -11.38
N SER A 73 12.03 5.22 -10.28
CA SER A 73 11.44 5.20 -8.93
C SER A 73 12.34 5.80 -7.84
N GLY A 74 11.75 6.67 -7.02
CA GLY A 74 12.33 7.12 -5.74
C GLY A 74 11.92 6.29 -4.51
N GLY A 75 10.89 5.46 -4.65
CA GLY A 75 10.20 4.82 -3.52
C GLY A 75 10.12 3.31 -3.62
N SER A 76 9.15 2.71 -2.91
CA SER A 76 9.09 1.27 -2.71
C SER A 76 9.04 0.43 -3.99
N THR A 77 8.51 0.92 -5.12
CA THR A 77 8.54 0.17 -6.40
C THR A 77 9.97 -0.22 -6.80
N GLY A 78 10.94 0.68 -6.64
CA GLY A 78 12.35 0.39 -6.92
C GLY A 78 12.92 -0.67 -5.97
N SER A 79 12.62 -0.59 -4.68
CA SER A 79 13.02 -1.61 -3.68
C SER A 79 12.41 -2.98 -3.98
N SER A 80 11.14 -3.02 -4.38
CA SER A 80 10.42 -4.25 -4.75
C SER A 80 10.97 -4.87 -6.04
N LEU A 81 11.25 -4.05 -7.07
CA LEU A 81 11.90 -4.52 -8.29
C LEU A 81 13.32 -5.04 -8.02
N ALA A 82 14.09 -4.37 -7.17
CA ALA A 82 15.40 -4.84 -6.75
C ALA A 82 15.35 -6.25 -6.12
N LEU A 83 14.40 -6.48 -5.20
CA LEU A 83 14.20 -7.81 -4.60
C LEU A 83 13.81 -8.87 -5.64
N VAL A 84 12.85 -8.56 -6.52
CA VAL A 84 12.35 -9.49 -7.54
C VAL A 84 13.44 -9.83 -8.56
N CYS A 85 14.23 -8.84 -8.98
CA CYS A 85 15.35 -9.06 -9.91
C CYS A 85 16.46 -9.90 -9.28
N ALA A 86 16.86 -9.60 -8.04
CA ALA A 86 17.85 -10.38 -7.30
C ALA A 86 17.41 -11.84 -7.12
N ALA A 87 16.15 -12.08 -6.76
CA ALA A 87 15.60 -13.41 -6.52
C ALA A 87 15.33 -14.24 -7.81
N LYS A 88 15.35 -13.61 -8.99
CA LYS A 88 15.20 -14.25 -10.31
C LYS A 88 16.49 -14.23 -11.16
N GLY A 89 17.54 -13.54 -10.73
CA GLY A 89 18.81 -13.43 -11.46
C GLY A 89 18.84 -12.40 -12.59
N TYR A 90 17.93 -11.41 -12.57
CA TYR A 90 17.96 -10.29 -13.51
C TYR A 90 18.90 -9.17 -13.03
N LYS A 91 19.59 -8.52 -13.98
CA LYS A 91 20.17 -7.19 -13.72
C LYS A 91 19.03 -6.19 -13.53
N CYS A 92 19.22 -5.21 -12.66
CA CYS A 92 18.23 -4.16 -12.40
C CYS A 92 18.89 -2.78 -12.40
N ILE A 93 18.31 -1.84 -13.14
CA ILE A 93 18.61 -0.41 -13.11
C ILE A 93 17.39 0.30 -12.53
N VAL A 94 17.56 1.12 -11.50
CA VAL A 94 16.50 2.05 -11.07
C VAL A 94 17.02 3.47 -11.21
N VAL A 95 16.39 4.24 -12.10
CA VAL A 95 16.59 5.68 -12.19
C VAL A 95 15.90 6.32 -10.99
N SER A 96 16.66 7.11 -10.23
CA SER A 96 16.26 7.65 -8.94
C SER A 96 16.93 9.02 -8.68
N SER A 97 16.85 9.53 -7.46
CA SER A 97 17.46 10.82 -7.09
C SER A 97 17.88 10.87 -5.62
N ASN A 98 18.87 11.70 -5.32
CA ASN A 98 19.22 12.11 -3.95
C ASN A 98 18.14 12.99 -3.28
N ALA A 99 17.06 13.34 -3.99
CA ALA A 99 15.86 13.94 -3.43
C ALA A 99 14.96 12.97 -2.65
N PHE A 100 15.19 11.65 -2.76
CA PHE A 100 14.42 10.62 -2.04
C PHE A 100 15.19 10.07 -0.84
N ALA A 101 14.48 9.40 0.07
CA ALA A 101 15.04 8.83 1.28
C ALA A 101 16.25 7.92 0.98
N ILE A 102 17.40 8.25 1.57
CA ILE A 102 18.68 7.56 1.33
C ILE A 102 18.62 6.07 1.73
N GLU A 103 17.74 5.71 2.64
CA GLU A 103 17.42 4.33 3.05
C GLU A 103 16.83 3.52 1.89
N LYS A 104 15.98 4.12 1.04
CA LYS A 104 15.41 3.45 -0.15
C LYS A 104 16.50 3.24 -1.20
N LEU A 105 17.34 4.25 -1.44
CA LEU A 105 18.50 4.16 -2.35
C LEU A 105 19.45 3.04 -1.89
N ARG A 106 19.84 3.04 -0.61
CA ARG A 106 20.67 1.99 0.02
C ARG A 106 20.04 0.60 -0.07
N THR A 107 18.72 0.49 0.14
CA THR A 107 18.00 -0.79 0.01
C THR A 107 18.12 -1.36 -1.40
N MET A 108 17.96 -0.53 -2.43
CA MET A 108 18.13 -0.95 -3.83
C MET A 108 19.57 -1.39 -4.12
N SER A 109 20.57 -0.60 -3.72
CA SER A 109 21.98 -0.96 -3.91
C SER A 109 22.39 -2.23 -3.16
N ALA A 110 21.87 -2.46 -1.94
CA ALA A 110 22.14 -3.66 -1.16
C ALA A 110 21.53 -4.94 -1.79
N LEU A 111 20.47 -4.80 -2.59
CA LEU A 111 19.86 -5.86 -3.39
C LEU A 111 20.51 -6.03 -4.78
N GLY A 112 21.62 -5.32 -5.06
CA GLY A 112 22.37 -5.45 -6.31
C GLY A 112 21.85 -4.61 -7.49
N THR A 113 20.86 -3.75 -7.28
CA THR A 113 20.38 -2.80 -8.30
C THR A 113 21.39 -1.67 -8.52
N GLN A 114 21.69 -1.40 -9.80
CA GLN A 114 22.35 -0.17 -10.21
C GLN A 114 21.37 1.00 -10.04
N VAL A 115 21.66 1.92 -9.13
CA VAL A 115 20.83 3.11 -8.92
C VAL A 115 21.43 4.27 -9.74
N ASP A 116 20.76 4.67 -10.82
CA ASP A 116 21.15 5.80 -11.67
C ASP A 116 20.58 7.09 -11.06
N ILE A 117 21.44 7.92 -10.45
CA ILE A 117 21.03 9.07 -9.64
C ILE A 117 21.00 10.35 -10.49
N ILE A 118 19.80 10.86 -10.76
CA ILE A 118 19.60 12.24 -11.21
C ILE A 118 19.79 13.17 -10.00
N HIS A 119 20.76 14.08 -10.08
CA HIS A 119 21.13 14.92 -8.95
C HIS A 119 20.20 16.14 -8.79
N SER A 120 19.38 16.14 -7.75
CA SER A 120 18.69 17.35 -7.28
C SER A 120 19.64 18.18 -6.43
N HIS A 121 20.00 19.36 -6.94
CA HIS A 121 20.89 20.33 -6.29
C HIS A 121 20.38 20.84 -4.92
N SER A 122 19.06 20.78 -4.69
CA SER A 122 18.43 21.21 -3.44
C SER A 122 18.24 20.07 -2.42
N GLY A 123 18.45 18.82 -2.85
CA GLY A 123 18.03 17.63 -2.09
C GLY A 123 16.52 17.46 -1.97
N LYS A 124 15.72 18.14 -2.80
CA LYS A 124 14.24 18.07 -2.80
C LYS A 124 13.69 17.61 -4.14
N ILE A 125 12.45 17.12 -4.11
CA ILE A 125 11.66 16.85 -5.31
C ILE A 125 11.27 18.19 -5.95
N HIS A 126 11.37 18.26 -7.27
CA HIS A 126 10.95 19.40 -8.10
C HIS A 126 10.02 18.89 -9.21
N ALA A 127 9.21 19.78 -9.80
CA ALA A 127 8.19 19.41 -10.78
C ALA A 127 8.75 18.75 -12.06
N ASP A 128 10.00 19.08 -12.41
CA ASP A 128 10.77 18.50 -13.51
C ASP A 128 11.43 17.16 -13.17
N LEU A 129 11.68 16.86 -11.89
CA LEU A 129 12.44 15.67 -11.48
C LEU A 129 11.80 14.35 -11.92
N ILE A 130 10.49 14.18 -11.72
CA ILE A 130 9.79 12.95 -12.12
C ILE A 130 9.76 12.80 -13.66
N PRO A 131 9.41 13.84 -14.45
CA PRO A 131 9.62 13.83 -15.90
C PRO A 131 11.05 13.48 -16.33
N SER A 132 12.08 14.06 -15.71
CA SER A 132 13.48 13.75 -16.03
C SER A 132 13.85 12.30 -15.73
N MET A 133 13.35 11.72 -14.63
CA MET A 133 13.54 10.30 -14.33
C MET A 133 12.84 9.39 -15.36
N ILE A 134 11.64 9.77 -15.82
CA ILE A 134 10.88 9.04 -16.84
C ILE A 134 11.58 9.12 -18.20
N GLN A 135 12.07 10.30 -18.62
CA GLN A 135 12.88 10.44 -19.82
C GLN A 135 14.15 9.58 -19.72
N ARG A 136 14.86 9.65 -18.59
CA ARG A 136 16.10 8.92 -18.38
C ARG A 136 15.94 7.41 -18.39
N VAL A 137 14.83 6.86 -17.88
CA VAL A 137 14.56 5.41 -18.04
C VAL A 137 14.15 5.06 -19.47
N ALA A 138 13.48 5.96 -20.20
CA ALA A 138 13.20 5.77 -21.62
C ALA A 138 14.48 5.79 -22.48
N GLU A 139 15.49 6.62 -22.16
CA GLU A 139 16.84 6.59 -22.76
C GLU A 139 17.50 5.21 -22.58
N HIS A 140 17.42 4.62 -21.39
CA HIS A 140 17.89 3.23 -21.17
C HIS A 140 17.07 2.21 -21.96
N ALA A 141 15.76 2.43 -22.13
CA ALA A 141 14.86 1.54 -22.86
C ALA A 141 15.04 1.57 -24.39
N GLU A 142 15.92 2.41 -24.94
CA GLU A 142 16.33 2.32 -26.35
C GLU A 142 17.19 1.06 -26.63
N ASP A 143 17.86 0.49 -25.62
CA ASP A 143 18.50 -0.81 -25.76
C ASP A 143 17.47 -1.95 -25.69
N SER A 144 17.38 -2.72 -26.77
CA SER A 144 16.63 -3.98 -26.89
C SER A 144 16.84 -5.01 -25.77
N GLN A 145 17.95 -4.94 -25.02
CA GLN A 145 18.24 -5.80 -23.88
C GLN A 145 17.67 -5.28 -22.55
N ILE A 146 17.05 -4.09 -22.56
CA ILE A 146 16.45 -3.44 -21.39
C ILE A 146 14.93 -3.54 -21.46
N TYR A 147 14.33 -4.16 -20.43
CA TYR A 147 12.89 -4.21 -20.23
C TYR A 147 12.47 -3.13 -19.23
N TRP A 148 11.89 -2.04 -19.72
CA TRP A 148 11.28 -1.01 -18.88
C TRP A 148 9.92 -1.48 -18.35
N THR A 149 9.74 -1.42 -17.03
CA THR A 149 8.52 -1.92 -16.36
C THR A 149 7.31 -1.00 -16.45
N ASN A 150 7.54 0.31 -16.62
CA ASN A 150 6.52 1.38 -16.74
C ASN A 150 5.33 1.24 -15.78
N GLN A 151 5.58 1.35 -14.48
CA GLN A 151 4.59 1.15 -13.41
C GLN A 151 3.31 2.02 -13.46
N PHE A 152 3.30 3.08 -14.27
CA PHE A 152 2.16 4.01 -14.40
C PHE A 152 1.15 3.60 -15.47
N GLU A 153 1.57 2.78 -16.45
CA GLU A 153 0.74 2.34 -17.58
C GLU A 153 0.65 0.81 -17.67
N ASN A 154 1.56 0.08 -17.02
CA ASN A 154 1.64 -1.38 -17.12
C ASN A 154 0.50 -2.08 -16.35
N LYS A 155 -0.37 -2.74 -17.12
CA LYS A 155 -1.57 -3.44 -16.65
C LYS A 155 -1.28 -4.77 -15.95
N ASP A 156 -0.07 -5.32 -16.06
CA ASP A 156 0.35 -6.53 -15.30
C ASP A 156 0.26 -6.31 -13.79
N ALA A 157 0.38 -5.06 -13.33
CA ALA A 157 0.16 -4.68 -11.95
C ALA A 157 -1.21 -5.14 -11.43
N PHE A 158 -2.25 -5.14 -12.28
CA PHE A 158 -3.57 -5.63 -11.89
C PHE A 158 -3.56 -7.10 -11.49
N VAL A 159 -2.71 -7.95 -12.09
CA VAL A 159 -2.63 -9.39 -11.76
C VAL A 159 -2.16 -9.58 -10.31
N GLY A 160 -1.08 -8.90 -9.91
CA GLY A 160 -0.55 -8.96 -8.55
C GLY A 160 -1.52 -8.44 -7.48
N TYR A 161 -2.37 -7.47 -7.84
CA TYR A 161 -3.35 -6.88 -6.92
C TYR A 161 -4.73 -7.55 -6.95
N GLN A 162 -5.10 -8.24 -8.02
CA GLN A 162 -6.26 -9.14 -8.01
C GLN A 162 -6.07 -10.27 -6.99
N VAL A 163 -4.84 -10.77 -6.82
CA VAL A 163 -4.50 -11.73 -5.73
C VAL A 163 -4.77 -11.13 -4.35
N LEU A 164 -4.45 -9.85 -4.10
CA LEU A 164 -4.80 -9.17 -2.84
C LEU A 164 -6.32 -9.13 -2.64
N GLY A 165 -7.10 -8.86 -3.70
CA GLY A 165 -8.57 -8.93 -3.66
C GLY A 165 -9.11 -10.33 -3.36
N LEU A 166 -8.51 -11.39 -3.94
CA LEU A 166 -8.86 -12.78 -3.65
C LEU A 166 -8.51 -13.17 -2.21
N GLU A 167 -7.39 -12.70 -1.66
CA GLU A 167 -7.06 -12.85 -0.24
C GLU A 167 -8.12 -12.18 0.66
N LEU A 168 -8.61 -10.99 0.31
CA LEU A 168 -9.68 -10.33 1.05
C LEU A 168 -10.99 -11.14 1.00
N ILE A 169 -11.36 -11.68 -0.16
CA ILE A 169 -12.53 -12.56 -0.30
C ILE A 169 -12.40 -13.81 0.58
N GLN A 170 -11.21 -14.41 0.64
CA GLN A 170 -10.93 -15.57 1.49
C GLN A 170 -10.91 -15.22 3.00
N GLN A 171 -10.43 -14.02 3.35
CA GLN A 171 -10.36 -13.52 4.73
C GLN A 171 -11.72 -13.03 5.25
N PHE A 172 -12.62 -12.60 4.35
CA PHE A 172 -13.97 -12.13 4.66
C PHE A 172 -15.03 -12.90 3.83
N PRO A 173 -15.20 -14.22 4.06
CA PRO A 173 -16.08 -15.08 3.25
C PRO A 173 -17.57 -14.74 3.39
N TYR A 174 -17.94 -13.90 4.36
CA TYR A 174 -19.31 -13.45 4.62
C TYR A 174 -19.63 -12.06 4.04
N GLY A 175 -18.80 -11.55 3.13
CA GLY A 175 -19.01 -10.27 2.43
C GLY A 175 -18.07 -9.14 2.89
N VAL A 176 -17.91 -8.17 2.00
CA VAL A 176 -17.13 -6.93 2.15
C VAL A 176 -17.97 -5.81 1.55
N ASP A 177 -18.61 -4.96 2.37
CA ASP A 177 -19.62 -4.00 1.89
C ASP A 177 -19.02 -2.71 1.29
N ALA A 178 -17.74 -2.44 1.55
CA ALA A 178 -16.97 -1.42 0.84
C ALA A 178 -15.49 -1.81 0.75
N PHE A 179 -14.71 -1.17 -0.12
CA PHE A 179 -13.23 -1.11 -0.07
C PHE A 179 -12.69 0.23 -0.55
N CYS A 180 -11.78 0.86 0.19
CA CYS A 180 -11.23 2.16 -0.16
C CYS A 180 -9.70 2.15 -0.19
N ALA A 181 -9.10 2.89 -1.12
CA ALA A 181 -7.66 2.88 -1.32
C ALA A 181 -7.06 4.19 -1.82
N ALA A 182 -5.93 4.55 -1.23
CA ALA A 182 -5.08 5.63 -1.69
C ALA A 182 -4.51 5.37 -3.10
N VAL A 183 -4.54 6.40 -3.95
CA VAL A 183 -4.18 6.27 -5.37
C VAL A 183 -2.81 6.88 -5.65
N GLY A 184 -1.83 5.99 -5.84
CA GLY A 184 -0.59 6.26 -6.58
C GLY A 184 -0.76 5.86 -8.04
N THR A 185 -0.15 4.74 -8.44
CA THR A 185 -0.27 4.19 -9.82
C THR A 185 -1.67 3.63 -10.16
N ALA A 186 -2.69 3.84 -9.31
CA ALA A 186 -4.04 3.24 -9.34
C ALA A 186 -4.16 1.70 -9.37
N GLY A 187 -3.14 0.97 -9.83
CA GLY A 187 -3.18 -0.47 -10.09
C GLY A 187 -3.69 -1.32 -8.93
N MET A 188 -3.36 -0.96 -7.68
CA MET A 188 -3.83 -1.70 -6.50
C MET A 188 -5.30 -1.48 -6.24
N ALA A 189 -5.75 -0.22 -6.20
CA ALA A 189 -7.16 0.11 -6.03
C ALA A 189 -8.04 -0.58 -7.09
N MET A 190 -7.60 -0.57 -8.35
CA MET A 190 -8.37 -1.13 -9.46
C MET A 190 -8.32 -2.67 -9.52
N GLY A 191 -7.17 -3.30 -9.27
CA GLY A 191 -7.04 -4.76 -9.22
C GLY A 191 -7.88 -5.38 -8.11
N VAL A 192 -7.86 -4.75 -6.92
CA VAL A 192 -8.68 -5.16 -5.78
C VAL A 192 -10.16 -4.89 -6.02
N ALA A 193 -10.53 -3.70 -6.52
CA ALA A 193 -11.91 -3.35 -6.83
C ALA A 193 -12.54 -4.28 -7.86
N GLN A 194 -11.80 -4.71 -8.88
CA GLN A 194 -12.28 -5.68 -9.86
C GLN A 194 -12.59 -7.04 -9.22
N ALA A 195 -11.67 -7.57 -8.39
CA ALA A 195 -11.89 -8.84 -7.70
C ALA A 195 -13.08 -8.77 -6.71
N LEU A 196 -13.16 -7.68 -5.93
CA LEU A 196 -14.25 -7.47 -4.98
C LEU A 196 -15.60 -7.28 -5.67
N LYS A 197 -15.74 -6.39 -6.67
CA LYS A 197 -17.02 -6.20 -7.37
C LYS A 197 -17.46 -7.42 -8.18
N ASN A 198 -16.54 -8.29 -8.61
CA ASN A 198 -16.88 -9.58 -9.25
C ASN A 198 -17.52 -10.59 -8.28
N THR A 199 -17.28 -10.46 -6.97
CA THR A 199 -17.73 -11.43 -5.94
C THR A 199 -18.82 -10.86 -5.04
N PHE A 200 -18.65 -9.60 -4.64
CA PHE A 200 -19.54 -8.79 -3.83
C PHE A 200 -19.97 -7.58 -4.66
N SER A 201 -20.95 -7.76 -5.55
CA SER A 201 -21.39 -6.73 -6.52
C SER A 201 -21.82 -5.41 -5.89
N ASN A 202 -22.26 -5.44 -4.62
CA ASN A 202 -22.68 -4.27 -3.85
C ASN A 202 -21.53 -3.59 -3.08
N CYS A 203 -20.30 -4.09 -3.19
CA CYS A 203 -19.13 -3.52 -2.52
C CYS A 203 -18.85 -2.11 -3.04
N HIS A 204 -19.02 -1.11 -2.17
CA HIS A 204 -18.78 0.30 -2.45
C HIS A 204 -17.27 0.60 -2.47
N ILE A 205 -16.75 1.11 -3.58
CA ILE A 205 -15.32 1.35 -3.73
C ILE A 205 -15.03 2.86 -3.68
N ALA A 206 -14.17 3.32 -2.76
CA ALA A 206 -13.76 4.74 -2.69
C ALA A 206 -12.26 4.94 -2.91
N VAL A 207 -11.88 5.79 -3.86
CA VAL A 207 -10.47 6.14 -4.10
C VAL A 207 -10.06 7.39 -3.32
N LEU A 208 -8.83 7.41 -2.80
CA LEU A 208 -8.37 8.40 -1.82
C LEU A 208 -7.16 9.17 -2.35
N GLU A 209 -7.15 10.49 -2.19
CA GLU A 209 -6.10 11.40 -2.67
C GLU A 209 -5.87 12.57 -1.69
N PRO A 210 -4.74 13.30 -1.74
CA PRO A 210 -4.55 14.52 -0.94
C PRO A 210 -5.53 15.65 -1.32
N VAL A 211 -5.96 16.50 -0.38
CA VAL A 211 -6.62 17.79 -0.74
C VAL A 211 -5.65 18.68 -1.52
N SER A 212 -4.40 18.75 -1.05
CA SER A 212 -3.31 19.56 -1.61
C SER A 212 -2.90 19.16 -3.03
N SER A 213 -3.33 18.00 -3.53
CA SER A 213 -3.18 17.57 -4.92
C SER A 213 -4.30 16.58 -5.25
N SER A 214 -5.40 17.08 -5.79
CA SER A 214 -6.67 16.36 -5.94
C SER A 214 -7.13 16.17 -7.40
N PRO A 215 -6.26 15.65 -8.30
CA PRO A 215 -6.57 15.57 -9.73
C PRO A 215 -7.74 14.63 -10.06
N ILE A 216 -8.13 13.70 -9.18
CA ILE A 216 -9.21 12.74 -9.43
C ILE A 216 -10.58 13.34 -9.10
N SER A 217 -10.70 14.18 -8.07
CA SER A 217 -11.97 14.83 -7.66
C SER A 217 -12.14 16.26 -8.18
N THR A 218 -11.08 17.07 -8.24
CA THR A 218 -11.15 18.48 -8.64
C THR A 218 -10.52 18.75 -10.01
N GLY A 219 -9.66 17.83 -10.49
CA GLY A 219 -8.81 18.06 -11.67
C GLY A 219 -7.59 18.95 -11.40
N GLN A 220 -7.37 19.39 -10.15
CA GLN A 220 -6.26 20.28 -9.79
C GLN A 220 -5.11 19.49 -9.17
N ALA A 221 -3.92 19.65 -9.74
CA ALA A 221 -2.66 19.16 -9.18
C ALA A 221 -2.06 20.19 -8.21
N GLY A 222 -1.26 19.72 -7.26
CA GLY A 222 -0.48 20.57 -6.35
C GLY A 222 0.62 19.80 -5.63
N GLU A 223 1.30 20.47 -4.69
CA GLU A 223 2.41 19.90 -3.92
C GLU A 223 1.88 19.25 -2.62
N HIS A 224 2.36 18.05 -2.31
CA HIS A 224 2.03 17.32 -1.08
C HIS A 224 3.22 16.51 -0.56
N HIS A 225 3.19 16.15 0.73
CA HIS A 225 4.29 15.42 1.38
C HIS A 225 4.04 13.91 1.51
N ILE A 226 2.91 13.40 1.00
CA ILE A 226 2.57 11.98 1.04
C ILE A 226 3.37 11.17 0.01
N GLU A 227 4.24 10.27 0.46
CA GLU A 227 4.99 9.39 -0.44
C GLU A 227 4.10 8.30 -1.07
N GLY A 228 4.22 8.10 -2.39
CA GLY A 228 3.66 6.95 -3.10
C GLY A 228 2.20 7.09 -3.57
N ILE A 229 1.54 8.24 -3.38
CA ILE A 229 0.20 8.56 -3.89
C ILE A 229 0.20 9.93 -4.61
N GLY A 230 -0.94 10.36 -5.18
CA GLY A 230 -1.17 11.78 -5.49
C GLY A 230 -0.36 12.36 -6.66
N ILE A 231 -0.10 11.56 -7.71
CA ILE A 231 0.97 11.74 -8.71
C ILE A 231 0.89 12.99 -9.65
N GLY A 232 0.23 14.07 -9.24
CA GLY A 232 0.09 15.32 -10.01
C GLY A 232 -0.84 15.21 -11.22
N SER A 233 -1.47 14.05 -11.44
CA SER A 233 -2.36 13.78 -12.57
C SER A 233 -3.29 12.60 -12.26
N VAL A 234 -4.34 12.41 -13.06
CA VAL A 234 -5.18 11.21 -13.01
C VAL A 234 -4.38 10.03 -13.58
N PRO A 235 -4.12 8.94 -12.82
CA PRO A 235 -3.24 7.87 -13.29
C PRO A 235 -3.83 7.11 -14.51
N PRO A 236 -3.03 6.74 -15.53
CA PRO A 236 -3.51 6.03 -16.72
C PRO A 236 -4.19 4.68 -16.43
N LEU A 237 -3.84 4.03 -15.32
CA LEU A 237 -4.45 2.76 -14.87
C LEU A 237 -5.77 2.95 -14.10
N LEU A 238 -6.21 4.18 -13.81
CA LEU A 238 -7.44 4.44 -13.05
C LEU A 238 -8.68 4.27 -13.94
N ASN A 239 -9.64 3.46 -13.50
CA ASN A 239 -10.89 3.19 -14.22
C ASN A 239 -12.10 3.74 -13.43
N ARG A 240 -12.77 4.77 -13.97
CA ARG A 240 -13.94 5.40 -13.33
C ARG A 240 -15.10 4.43 -13.04
N ASN A 241 -15.19 3.32 -13.77
CA ASN A 241 -16.24 2.32 -13.61
C ASN A 241 -15.99 1.31 -12.47
N LEU A 242 -14.78 1.29 -11.88
CA LEU A 242 -14.44 0.39 -10.78
C LEU A 242 -14.56 1.03 -9.40
N TYR A 243 -14.74 2.35 -9.32
CA TYR A 243 -14.98 3.06 -8.06
C TYR A 243 -16.28 3.86 -8.06
N ASP A 244 -16.86 4.03 -6.88
CA ASP A 244 -18.12 4.72 -6.66
C ASP A 244 -17.85 6.17 -6.25
N GLN A 245 -16.92 6.40 -5.31
CA GLN A 245 -16.59 7.71 -4.73
C GLN A 245 -15.09 8.06 -4.80
N VAL A 246 -14.77 9.37 -4.78
CA VAL A 246 -13.43 9.91 -4.49
C VAL A 246 -13.49 10.65 -3.15
N LEU A 247 -12.42 10.57 -2.35
CA LEU A 247 -12.27 11.31 -1.10
C LEU A 247 -10.91 12.03 -1.09
N ALA A 248 -10.94 13.35 -1.14
CA ALA A 248 -9.77 14.20 -0.93
C ALA A 248 -9.49 14.35 0.58
N ILE A 249 -8.21 14.35 0.97
CA ILE A 249 -7.77 14.16 2.36
C ILE A 249 -6.67 15.14 2.79
N GLU A 250 -6.88 15.77 3.96
CA GLU A 250 -5.92 16.69 4.56
C GLU A 250 -4.71 15.96 5.17
N GLU A 251 -3.50 16.46 4.89
CA GLU A 251 -2.28 15.84 5.38
C GLU A 251 -2.10 15.90 6.91
N GLU A 252 -2.62 16.92 7.60
CA GLU A 252 -2.45 17.02 9.06
C GLU A 252 -3.44 16.14 9.83
N GLU A 253 -4.69 16.04 9.38
CA GLU A 253 -5.60 15.00 9.89
C GLU A 253 -5.00 13.61 9.66
N ALA A 254 -4.31 13.44 8.52
CA ALA A 254 -3.62 12.21 8.20
C ALA A 254 -2.42 11.96 9.14
N ARG A 255 -1.56 12.96 9.36
CA ARG A 255 -0.47 12.88 10.35
C ARG A 255 -0.98 12.68 11.78
N ALA A 256 -2.18 13.16 12.12
CA ALA A 256 -2.82 12.86 13.40
C ALA A 256 -3.18 11.38 13.57
N MET A 257 -3.47 10.65 12.48
CA MET A 257 -4.07 9.32 12.62
C MET A 257 -3.10 8.15 12.71
N CYS A 258 -1.96 8.13 12.00
CA CYS A 258 -0.97 7.07 12.29
C CYS A 258 -0.45 7.19 13.72
N ARG A 259 -0.34 8.42 14.25
CA ARG A 259 -0.03 8.65 15.68
C ARG A 259 -1.06 7.98 16.60
N ARG A 260 -2.34 7.97 16.23
CA ARG A 260 -3.39 7.24 16.96
C ARG A 260 -3.35 5.73 16.71
N LEU A 261 -3.15 5.25 15.49
CA LEU A 261 -3.00 3.81 15.21
C LEU A 261 -1.83 3.20 15.99
N ALA A 262 -0.68 3.89 16.03
CA ALA A 262 0.48 3.47 16.81
C ALA A 262 0.21 3.50 18.33
N LYS A 263 -0.46 4.54 18.84
CA LYS A 263 -0.70 4.75 20.28
C LYS A 263 -1.87 3.94 20.86
N GLU A 264 -2.92 3.72 20.08
CA GLU A 264 -4.21 3.15 20.52
C GLU A 264 -4.43 1.72 20.02
N GLU A 265 -3.84 1.32 18.89
CA GLU A 265 -3.94 -0.06 18.36
C GLU A 265 -2.59 -0.81 18.38
N GLY A 266 -1.48 -0.13 18.67
CA GLY A 266 -0.13 -0.69 18.54
C GLY A 266 0.33 -0.87 17.09
N LEU A 267 -0.38 -0.28 16.12
CA LEU A 267 -0.11 -0.43 14.69
C LEU A 267 0.76 0.70 14.17
N LEU A 268 2.06 0.42 14.06
CA LEU A 268 3.07 1.33 13.54
C LEU A 268 2.99 1.37 12.00
N ILE A 269 2.12 2.25 11.47
CA ILE A 269 1.86 2.43 10.05
C ILE A 269 2.33 3.82 9.61
N PHE A 270 2.91 3.90 8.42
CA PHE A 270 3.54 5.10 7.88
C PHE A 270 3.05 5.35 6.45
N ASP A 271 2.74 6.60 6.13
CA ASP A 271 2.52 7.18 4.79
C ASP A 271 1.44 6.61 3.87
N ALA A 272 0.88 5.46 4.24
CA ALA A 272 -0.38 5.00 3.69
C ALA A 272 -1.53 5.75 4.34
N ILE A 273 -2.20 6.61 3.55
CA ILE A 273 -3.66 6.78 3.68
C ILE A 273 -4.24 5.36 3.70
N CYS A 274 -4.76 4.96 4.86
CA CYS A 274 -4.99 3.55 5.17
C CYS A 274 -6.04 2.94 4.24
N HIS A 275 -5.84 1.67 3.89
CA HIS A 275 -6.76 0.91 3.05
C HIS A 275 -7.91 0.36 3.89
N VAL A 276 -9.11 0.49 3.36
CA VAL A 276 -10.37 0.52 4.10
C VAL A 276 -11.27 -0.55 3.53
N SER A 277 -12.12 -1.18 4.31
CA SER A 277 -13.37 -1.78 3.86
C SER A 277 -14.50 -1.30 4.78
N ILE A 278 -15.78 -1.59 4.54
CA ILE A 278 -16.87 -1.23 5.47
C ILE A 278 -17.83 -2.42 5.59
N GLY A 279 -18.62 -2.46 6.67
CA GLY A 279 -19.82 -3.30 6.75
C GLY A 279 -20.72 -2.97 7.93
N SER A 280 -22.03 -3.19 7.76
CA SER A 280 -23.05 -2.70 8.68
C SER A 280 -23.65 -3.80 9.54
N ASN A 281 -23.42 -3.74 10.85
CA ASN A 281 -24.26 -4.44 11.83
C ASN A 281 -25.52 -3.58 12.07
N GLY A 282 -26.72 -4.18 11.95
CA GLY A 282 -27.99 -3.45 11.86
C GLY A 282 -28.39 -2.68 13.13
N GLY A 283 -27.97 -1.42 13.23
CA GLY A 283 -28.45 -0.40 14.18
C GLY A 283 -29.25 0.71 13.49
N ASN A 284 -30.10 1.40 14.24
CA ASN A 284 -30.97 2.46 13.68
C ASN A 284 -30.17 3.72 13.30
N LEU A 285 -30.62 4.39 12.23
CA LEU A 285 -30.16 5.73 11.86
C LEU A 285 -30.38 6.74 13.00
N ALA A 286 -29.39 7.60 13.24
CA ALA A 286 -29.53 8.81 14.03
C ALA A 286 -29.04 10.00 13.20
N VAL A 287 -29.93 10.96 12.93
CA VAL A 287 -29.57 12.26 12.34
C VAL A 287 -29.35 13.24 13.50
N LEU A 288 -28.20 13.90 13.52
CA LEU A 288 -27.92 15.01 14.44
C LEU A 288 -27.36 16.18 13.64
N ASN A 289 -27.84 17.38 13.98
CA ASN A 289 -27.42 18.63 13.37
C ASN A 289 -27.11 19.65 14.47
N GLN A 290 -26.11 20.50 14.20
CA GLN A 290 -25.65 21.65 14.98
C GLN A 290 -24.93 21.43 16.32
N HIS A 291 -23.81 22.17 16.44
CA HIS A 291 -23.02 22.57 17.61
C HIS A 291 -22.25 21.50 18.41
N ALA A 292 -21.00 21.88 18.76
CA ALA A 292 -20.05 21.16 19.62
C ALA A 292 -19.68 19.72 19.19
N VAL A 293 -18.95 19.60 18.07
CA VAL A 293 -18.34 18.33 17.64
C VAL A 293 -16.89 18.24 18.14
N ARG A 294 -16.54 17.12 18.78
CA ARG A 294 -15.14 16.72 19.02
C ARG A 294 -14.75 15.69 17.95
N GLU A 295 -13.60 15.93 17.32
CA GLU A 295 -13.07 15.19 16.16
C GLU A 295 -12.66 13.74 16.51
N PHE A 296 -12.56 12.85 15.51
CA PHE A 296 -11.49 11.83 15.33
C PHE A 296 -11.81 10.80 14.20
N ASN A 297 -10.97 10.74 13.15
CA ASN A 297 -11.27 10.11 11.84
C ASN A 297 -10.34 8.94 11.42
N TRP A 298 -10.81 7.72 11.11
CA TRP A 298 -9.98 6.52 10.78
C TRP A 298 -10.79 5.42 10.06
N SER A 299 -10.10 4.39 9.55
CA SER A 299 -10.56 3.51 8.45
C SER A 299 -10.70 2.00 8.76
N ILE A 300 -11.61 1.32 8.02
CA ILE A 300 -12.57 0.28 8.47
C ILE A 300 -12.41 -1.12 7.76
N ALA A 301 -13.17 -2.20 8.08
CA ALA A 301 -13.44 -3.46 7.31
C ALA A 301 -14.39 -4.43 8.05
N CYS A 302 -15.17 -5.28 7.38
CA CYS A 302 -16.09 -6.21 8.06
C CYS A 302 -16.09 -7.62 7.48
N GLY A 303 -16.42 -8.59 8.33
CA GLY A 303 -17.12 -9.82 7.94
C GLY A 303 -18.43 -9.89 8.73
N THR A 304 -19.53 -10.29 8.08
CA THR A 304 -20.82 -10.41 8.78
C THR A 304 -20.84 -11.61 9.73
N SER A 305 -21.72 -11.57 10.73
CA SER A 305 -21.97 -12.66 11.69
C SER A 305 -23.43 -13.12 11.57
N PRO A 306 -23.76 -14.40 11.83
CA PRO A 306 -25.04 -14.97 11.45
C PRO A 306 -26.22 -14.34 12.21
N CYS A 307 -26.98 -13.48 11.52
CA CYS A 307 -28.20 -12.86 12.03
C CYS A 307 -29.44 -13.61 11.51
N GLN A 308 -30.36 -13.99 12.40
CA GLN A 308 -31.47 -14.90 12.09
C GLN A 308 -32.85 -14.22 11.87
N ASP A 309 -32.92 -12.91 11.57
CA ASP A 309 -34.21 -12.22 11.29
C ASP A 309 -34.31 -11.73 9.83
N PRO A 310 -35.11 -12.37 8.96
CA PRO A 310 -35.24 -12.03 7.54
C PRO A 310 -36.06 -10.77 7.25
N ARG A 311 -36.34 -9.90 8.24
CA ARG A 311 -37.30 -8.78 8.13
C ARG A 311 -36.67 -7.38 8.17
N ARG A 312 -35.42 -7.22 7.72
CA ARG A 312 -34.74 -5.91 7.63
C ARG A 312 -34.08 -5.66 6.26
N HIS A 313 -34.90 -5.53 5.23
CA HIS A 313 -34.51 -4.88 3.97
C HIS A 313 -35.23 -3.52 3.83
N LEU A 314 -34.54 -2.40 4.07
CA LEU A 314 -34.66 -1.14 3.33
C LEU A 314 -33.67 -0.06 3.85
N VAL A 315 -33.50 1.01 3.07
CA VAL A 315 -32.77 2.27 3.37
C VAL A 315 -31.24 2.19 3.47
N CYS A 316 -30.57 2.11 2.31
CA CYS A 316 -29.21 2.66 2.12
C CYS A 316 -29.23 3.71 1.01
N ARG A 317 -29.45 4.98 1.36
CA ARG A 317 -29.37 6.15 0.45
C ARG A 317 -28.92 7.42 1.17
N HIS A 318 -27.74 7.37 1.81
CA HIS A 318 -26.77 8.46 2.02
C HIS A 318 -25.58 7.84 2.76
N LEU A 319 -24.37 7.96 2.22
CA LEU A 319 -23.12 7.53 2.85
C LEU A 319 -22.12 8.68 2.75
N GLU A 320 -22.05 9.52 3.78
CA GLU A 320 -21.01 10.54 3.89
C GLU A 320 -19.72 9.90 4.42
N LEU A 321 -18.93 9.31 3.51
CA LEU A 321 -17.63 8.67 3.79
C LEU A 321 -16.50 9.62 4.27
N VAL A 322 -16.84 10.82 4.74
CA VAL A 322 -15.91 11.95 5.00
C VAL A 322 -14.98 11.71 6.21
N ALA A 323 -15.43 10.91 7.18
CA ALA A 323 -14.84 10.83 8.52
C ALA A 323 -13.69 9.81 8.70
N LEU A 324 -13.03 9.31 7.64
CA LEU A 324 -12.26 8.04 7.77
C LEU A 324 -10.85 7.98 7.14
N SER A 325 -10.63 8.61 5.99
CA SER A 325 -9.53 8.24 5.08
C SER A 325 -8.18 8.96 5.32
N LYS A 326 -7.87 9.31 6.56
CA LYS A 326 -6.74 10.19 6.94
C LYS A 326 -5.63 9.37 7.64
N ALA A 327 -4.39 9.26 7.10
CA ALA A 327 -3.20 8.64 7.77
C ALA A 327 -1.78 8.96 7.13
N LEU A 328 -0.73 9.34 7.93
CA LEU A 328 0.73 9.63 7.63
C LEU A 328 1.59 9.63 8.95
N TYR A 329 2.94 9.55 9.13
CA TYR A 329 4.20 9.48 8.33
C TYR A 329 5.33 8.76 9.16
N GLY A 330 6.31 8.05 8.54
CA GLY A 330 7.73 7.94 9.03
C GLY A 330 8.33 6.73 9.81
N PHE A 331 8.89 5.72 9.11
CA PHE A 331 10.07 4.85 9.41
C PHE A 331 10.20 3.93 10.68
N MET A 332 10.48 2.62 10.45
CA MET A 332 11.66 1.88 10.99
C MET A 332 11.85 0.45 10.42
N PHE A 333 13.05 -0.13 10.60
CA PHE A 333 13.41 -1.54 10.31
C PHE A 333 13.57 -2.36 11.60
N GLY A 334 13.27 -3.67 11.55
CA GLY A 334 14.06 -4.69 12.26
C GLY A 334 13.58 -5.24 13.62
N VAL A 335 13.21 -6.53 13.61
CA VAL A 335 13.36 -7.57 14.66
C VAL A 335 12.80 -7.30 16.07
N ALA A 336 11.89 -8.18 16.51
CA ALA A 336 11.64 -8.46 17.91
C ALA A 336 11.88 -9.96 18.21
N LEU A 337 12.73 -10.26 19.20
CA LEU A 337 12.88 -11.60 19.77
C LEU A 337 13.03 -11.51 21.30
N ALA A 338 12.74 -12.63 21.95
CA ALA A 338 12.55 -12.78 23.39
C ALA A 338 13.86 -12.55 24.21
N GLU A 339 13.86 -12.41 25.54
CA GLU A 339 12.83 -12.68 26.56
C GLU A 339 13.21 -12.04 27.92
N ARG A 340 12.28 -11.98 28.89
CA ARG A 340 12.42 -12.74 30.16
C ARG A 340 11.23 -12.62 31.11
N PHE A 341 10.65 -13.77 31.44
CA PHE A 341 10.00 -14.00 32.75
C PHE A 341 11.08 -14.19 33.85
N PRO A 342 10.72 -14.09 35.15
CA PRO A 342 11.71 -14.06 36.22
C PRO A 342 12.15 -15.46 36.68
N SER A 343 13.41 -15.57 37.09
CA SER A 343 13.92 -16.31 38.26
C SER A 343 15.41 -16.66 38.12
N THR A 344 16.00 -16.90 39.27
CA THR A 344 17.38 -17.28 39.57
C THR A 344 17.98 -18.39 38.69
N PHE A 345 19.15 -18.13 38.09
CA PHE A 345 20.36 -18.92 38.38
C PHE A 345 21.64 -18.14 38.02
N THR A 346 22.73 -18.42 38.74
CA THR A 346 24.02 -17.72 38.63
C THR A 346 25.03 -18.46 37.75
N ASP A 347 26.06 -17.71 37.31
CA ASP A 347 27.39 -18.17 36.90
C ASP A 347 27.52 -19.27 35.82
N ARG A 348 27.95 -18.85 34.62
CA ARG A 348 29.29 -19.19 34.07
C ARG A 348 29.64 -18.39 32.80
N TYR A 349 30.93 -18.38 32.50
CA TYR A 349 31.60 -17.82 31.30
C TYR A 349 31.47 -16.32 31.01
N LYS A 350 32.43 -15.59 31.57
CA LYS A 350 33.04 -14.41 30.92
C LYS A 350 34.03 -14.86 29.81
N ALA A 351 34.46 -13.87 29.01
CA ALA A 351 35.70 -13.84 28.22
C ALA A 351 35.77 -14.64 26.90
N ALA A 352 35.27 -14.02 25.82
CA ALA A 352 35.79 -14.17 24.44
C ALA A 352 35.32 -12.98 23.57
N ALA A 353 35.76 -11.75 23.90
CA ALA A 353 35.39 -10.53 23.18
C ALA A 353 36.50 -9.46 23.26
N ARG A 354 37.58 -9.70 22.51
CA ARG A 354 38.52 -8.69 22.00
C ARG A 354 38.83 -9.07 20.56
N ASP A 355 39.12 -8.05 19.76
CA ASP A 355 39.66 -8.15 18.40
C ASP A 355 38.76 -8.85 17.36
N LEU A 356 37.70 -8.15 16.94
CA LEU A 356 37.33 -7.92 15.53
C LEU A 356 36.32 -6.76 15.41
#